data_AF-A0A1S1LCZ4-F1
#
_entry.id   AF-A0A1S1LCZ4-F1
#
_cell.length_a   1.000
_cell.length_b   1.000
_cell.length_c   1.000
_cell.angle_alpha   90.00
_cell.angle_beta   90.00
_cell.angle_gamma   90.00
#
_symmetry.space_group_name_H-M   'P 1'
#
loop_
_entity.id
_entity.type
_entity.pdbx_description
1 polymer ?
#
loop_
_entity_poly.entity_id
_entity_poly.type
_entity_poly.pdbx_seq_one_letter_code
_entity_poly.pdbx_strand_id
1 'polypeptide(L)'
;MGTFAFVQQGGASQEYYLHVHDSMENANTHRKSCKKATYATSDAYELRADADLDELEERVTNSLGSDDWRGVRRLLREYAI
;
A
#
# COMPACT_ATOMS: atom_id res chain seq x y z
N MET A 1 7.75 15.77 -8.06
CA MET A 1 6.69 14.77 -8.19
C MET A 1 6.75 13.91 -6.95
N GLY A 2 5.61 13.66 -6.30
CA GLY A 2 5.53 12.84 -5.10
C GLY A 2 5.19 11.39 -5.46
N THR A 3 5.73 10.45 -4.71
CA THR A 3 5.44 9.03 -4.86
C THR A 3 4.33 8.67 -3.89
N PHE A 4 3.25 8.04 -4.34
CA PHE A 4 2.11 7.69 -3.49
C PHE A 4 1.94 6.19 -3.46
N ALA A 5 1.77 5.62 -2.26
CA ALA A 5 1.59 4.19 -2.09
C ALA A 5 0.36 3.82 -1.28
N PHE A 6 -0.29 2.72 -1.65
CA PHE A 6 -1.30 2.05 -0.84
C PHE A 6 -1.12 0.54 -0.91
N VAL A 7 -1.67 -0.17 0.07
CA VAL A 7 -1.62 -1.63 0.14
C VAL A 7 -3.00 -2.22 -0.10
N GLN A 8 -3.05 -3.30 -0.88
CA GLN A 8 -4.23 -4.12 -1.16
C GLN A 8 -4.07 -5.52 -0.54
N GLN A 9 -5.12 -6.05 0.08
CA GLN A 9 -5.17 -7.46 0.50
C GLN A 9 -5.78 -8.31 -0.62
N GLY A 10 -5.08 -9.37 -1.01
CA GLY A 10 -5.56 -10.40 -1.93
C GLY A 10 -6.67 -11.22 -1.29
N GLY A 11 -7.89 -11.11 -1.83
CA GLY A 11 -9.09 -11.66 -1.21
C GLY A 11 -9.07 -13.18 -0.96
N ALA A 12 -8.40 -13.96 -1.81
CA ALA A 12 -8.28 -15.42 -1.65
C ALA A 12 -6.91 -15.85 -1.10
N SER A 13 -5.85 -15.11 -1.42
CA SER A 13 -4.47 -15.48 -1.06
C SER A 13 -4.04 -15.01 0.33
N GLN A 14 -4.81 -14.11 0.95
CA GLN A 14 -4.43 -13.43 2.20
C GLN A 14 -3.06 -12.73 2.16
N GLU A 15 -2.59 -12.41 0.95
CA GLU A 15 -1.35 -11.69 0.69
C GLU A 15 -1.59 -10.18 0.65
N TYR A 16 -0.56 -9.39 0.91
CA TYR A 16 -0.59 -7.95 0.71
C TYR A 16 0.24 -7.55 -0.50
N TYR A 17 -0.33 -6.64 -1.31
CA TYR A 17 0.33 -6.09 -2.49
C TYR A 17 0.51 -4.58 -2.31
N LEU A 18 1.71 -4.09 -2.58
CA LEU A 18 2.03 -2.68 -2.62
C LEU A 18 1.71 -2.11 -4.01
N HIS A 19 1.01 -0.97 -4.04
CA HIS A 19 0.75 -0.23 -5.27
C HIS A 19 1.34 1.17 -5.14
N VAL A 20 2.22 1.54 -6.08
CA VAL A 20 2.91 2.82 -6.11
C VAL A 20 2.49 3.62 -7.36
N HIS A 21 2.29 4.92 -7.19
CA HIS A 21 1.81 5.81 -8.24
C HIS A 21 2.47 7.20 -8.14
N ASP A 22 2.63 7.88 -9.27
CA ASP A 22 3.21 9.23 -9.35
C ASP A 22 2.25 10.36 -8.92
N SER A 23 1.01 10.02 -8.59
CA SER A 23 0.00 10.99 -8.15
C SER A 23 -1.02 10.38 -7.19
N MET A 24 -1.47 11.21 -6.24
CA MET A 24 -2.53 10.88 -5.30
C MET A 24 -3.86 10.54 -6.00
N GLU A 25 -4.13 11.17 -7.15
CA GLU A 25 -5.34 10.92 -7.93
C GLU A 25 -5.33 9.51 -8.54
N ASN A 26 -4.20 9.09 -9.12
CA ASN A 26 -4.04 7.75 -9.68
C ASN A 26 -4.12 6.69 -8.58
N ALA A 27 -3.43 6.91 -7.45
CA ALA A 27 -3.48 6.00 -6.30
C ALA A 27 -4.92 5.81 -5.78
N ASN A 28 -5.67 6.90 -5.62
CA ASN A 28 -7.06 6.82 -5.16
C ASN A 28 -7.99 6.19 -6.19
N THR A 29 -7.77 6.44 -7.47
CA THR A 29 -8.55 5.83 -8.56
C THR A 29 -8.34 4.33 -8.60
N HIS A 30 -7.09 3.88 -8.52
CA HIS A 30 -6.76 2.46 -8.48
C HIS A 30 -7.37 1.80 -7.23
N ARG A 31 -7.15 2.38 -6.04
CA ARG A 31 -7.73 1.93 -4.78
C ARG A 31 -9.26 1.77 -4.84
N LYS A 32 -9.97 2.73 -5.46
CA LYS A 32 -11.43 2.64 -5.67
C LYS A 32 -11.81 1.46 -6.55
N SER A 33 -11.00 1.17 -7.59
CA SER A 33 -11.17 -0.01 -8.43
C SER A 33 -11.00 -1.30 -7.63
N CYS A 34 -9.96 -1.38 -6.79
CA CYS A 34 -9.71 -2.53 -5.92
C CYS A 34 -10.89 -2.79 -4.96
N LYS A 35 -11.45 -1.73 -4.36
CA LYS A 35 -12.65 -1.83 -3.51
C LYS A 35 -13.87 -2.37 -4.26
N LYS A 36 -14.07 -1.99 -5.52
CA LYS A 36 -15.15 -2.54 -6.37
C LYS A 36 -14.99 -4.03 -6.61
N ALA A 37 -13.75 -4.50 -6.70
CA ALA A 37 -13.40 -5.91 -6.79
C ALA A 37 -13.39 -6.63 -5.43
N THR A 38 -14.01 -6.05 -4.40
CA THR A 38 -14.09 -6.57 -3.01
C THR A 38 -12.77 -6.69 -2.26
N TYR A 39 -11.67 -6.13 -2.79
CA TYR A 39 -10.40 -6.10 -2.08
C TYR A 39 -10.39 -5.02 -1.01
N ALA A 40 -9.91 -5.39 0.18
CA ALA A 40 -9.61 -4.45 1.24
C ALA A 40 -8.32 -3.68 0.89
N THR A 41 -8.31 -2.38 1.17
CA THR A 41 -7.20 -1.48 0.85
C THR A 41 -6.93 -0.50 1.98
N SER A 42 -5.65 -0.14 2.18
CA SER A 42 -5.25 0.97 3.04
C SER A 42 -5.66 2.32 2.44
N ASP A 43 -5.42 3.40 3.18
CA ASP A 43 -5.34 4.74 2.57
C ASP A 43 -4.05 4.87 1.75
N ALA A 44 -4.05 5.82 0.81
CA ALA A 44 -2.87 6.18 0.06
C ALA A 44 -2.05 7.20 0.87
N TYR A 45 -0.74 6.96 0.95
CA TYR A 45 0.22 7.82 1.65
C TYR A 45 1.22 8.38 0.64
N GLU A 46 1.58 9.64 0.82
CA GLU A 46 2.71 10.23 0.10
C GLU A 46 4.00 9.74 0.76
N LEU A 47 4.83 9.05 -0.01
CA LEU A 47 6.12 8.53 0.40
C LEU A 47 7.20 9.59 0.26
N ARG A 48 8.21 9.49 1.13
CA ARG A 48 9.45 10.24 1.01
C ARG A 48 10.12 9.97 -0.33
N ALA A 49 10.77 10.98 -0.88
CA ALA A 49 11.47 10.87 -2.17
C ALA A 49 12.65 9.86 -2.12
N ASP A 50 13.18 9.58 -0.94
CA ASP A 50 14.25 8.62 -0.68
C ASP A 50 13.74 7.30 -0.09
N ALA A 51 12.43 7.04 -0.12
CA ALA A 51 11.86 5.78 0.36
C ALA A 51 12.36 4.61 -0.50
N ASP A 52 12.92 3.59 0.17
CA ASP A 52 13.33 2.34 -0.47
C ASP A 52 12.10 1.49 -0.78
N LEU A 53 11.68 1.47 -2.05
CA LEU A 53 10.44 0.84 -2.48
C LEU A 53 10.55 -0.70 -2.47
N ASP A 54 11.73 -1.24 -2.79
CA ASP A 54 12.01 -2.67 -2.76
C ASP A 54 11.90 -3.20 -1.32
N GLU A 55 12.52 -2.49 -0.36
CA GLU A 55 12.39 -2.84 1.06
C GLU A 55 10.93 -2.73 1.54
N LEU A 56 10.22 -1.68 1.12
CA LEU A 56 8.82 -1.50 1.48
C LEU A 56 7.94 -2.65 0.94
N GLU A 57 8.14 -3.06 -0.32
CA GLU A 57 7.43 -4.18 -0.93
C GLU A 57 7.73 -5.50 -0.23
N GLU A 58 9.01 -5.77 0.08
CA GLU A 58 9.41 -6.96 0.81
C GLU A 58 8.76 -7.02 2.19
N ARG A 59 8.73 -5.89 2.92
CA ARG A 59 8.10 -5.82 4.25
C ARG A 59 6.59 -5.97 4.18
N VAL A 60 5.94 -5.40 3.17
CA VAL A 60 4.49 -5.58 2.95
C VAL A 60 4.17 -7.05 2.69
N THR A 61 4.97 -7.73 1.88
CA THR A 61 4.71 -9.10 1.45
C THR A 61 5.09 -10.14 2.51
N ASN A 62 6.20 -9.95 3.23
CA ASN A 62 6.75 -10.94 4.15
C ASN A 62 6.49 -10.67 5.64
N SER A 63 6.38 -9.41 6.06
CA SER A 63 6.31 -9.08 7.51
C SER A 63 4.88 -8.91 8.03
N LEU A 64 3.90 -8.67 7.15
CA LEU A 64 2.53 -8.42 7.56
C LEU A 64 1.72 -9.71 7.45
N GLY A 65 1.36 -10.29 8.61
CA GLY A 65 0.46 -11.43 8.64
C GLY A 65 -0.90 -11.08 8.05
N SER A 66 -1.57 -12.07 7.47
CA SER A 66 -2.78 -12.05 6.63
C SER A 66 -3.98 -11.14 6.97
N ASP A 67 -3.99 -10.40 8.09
CA ASP A 67 -5.02 -9.40 8.42
C ASP A 67 -4.47 -8.20 9.23
N ASP A 68 -3.15 -7.98 9.30
CA ASP A 68 -2.55 -6.90 10.09
C ASP A 68 -2.61 -5.52 9.42
N TRP A 69 -3.83 -4.99 9.27
CA TRP A 69 -4.07 -3.64 8.77
C TRP A 69 -3.47 -2.53 9.66
N ARG A 70 -3.22 -2.81 10.94
CA ARG A 70 -2.53 -1.86 11.83
C ARG A 70 -1.05 -1.80 11.50
N GLY A 71 -0.41 -2.95 11.30
CA GLY A 71 0.95 -3.07 10.79
C GLY A 71 1.12 -2.38 9.43
N VAL A 72 0.23 -2.65 8.46
CA VAL A 72 0.21 -1.97 7.14
C VAL A 72 0.24 -0.45 7.29
N ARG A 73 -0.68 0.09 8.12
CA ARG A 73 -0.78 1.55 8.32
C ARG A 73 0.42 2.13 9.03
N ARG A 74 1.03 1.38 9.95
CA ARG A 74 2.25 1.81 10.65
C ARG A 74 3.42 1.84 9.68
N LEU A 75 3.59 0.77 8.90
CA LEU A 75 4.64 0.64 7.89
C LEU A 75 4.56 1.79 6.88
N LEU A 76 3.41 2.01 6.25
CA LEU A 76 3.27 3.11 5.28
C LEU A 76 3.57 4.48 5.89
N ARG A 77 3.27 4.71 7.17
CA ARG A 77 3.64 5.96 7.86
C ARG A 77 5.13 6.10 8.13
N GLU A 78 5.88 5.01 8.28
CA GLU A 78 7.34 5.07 8.45
C GLU A 78 8.05 5.59 7.19
N TYR A 79 7.45 5.36 6.02
CA TYR A 79 7.97 5.82 4.72
C TYR A 79 7.27 7.08 4.20
N ALA A 80 6.24 7.56 4.91
CA ALA A 80 5.48 8.74 4.51
C ALA A 80 6.16 10.06 4.90
N ILE A 81 5.78 11.14 4.23
CA ILE A 81 6.16 12.53 4.55
C ILE A 81 5.23 13.10 5.64
#